data_AF-A0A2D7VX23-F1
#
_entry.id   AF-A0A2D7VX23-F1
#
_cell.length_a   1.000
_cell.length_b   1.000
_cell.length_c   1.000
_cell.angle_alpha   90.00
_cell.angle_beta   90.00
_cell.angle_gamma   90.00
#
_symmetry.space_group_name_H-M   'P 1'
#
loop_
_entity.id
_entity.type
_entity.pdbx_description
1 polymer ?
#
loop_
_entity_poly.entity_id
_entity_poly.type
_entity_poly.pdbx_seq_one_letter_code
_entity_poly.pdbx_strand_id
1 'polypeptide(L)'
;MTNNLYLNVGYLNDKDGKAQQEMTQKKALAITKERVKLMGYNWNELKSAKRHRHLTDMRKVVCSYLYDNRWTFPQIGKLLKMDHSSAIYHRRTFNELLQTDDQIQTLWLQFKNIQ
;
A
#
# COMPACT_ATOMS: atom_id res chain seq x y z
N MET A 1 -1.90 10.95 -34.61
CA MET A 1 -2.15 9.83 -33.67
C MET A 1 -1.70 10.29 -32.29
N THR A 2 -2.62 10.34 -31.33
CA THR A 2 -2.42 10.91 -30.00
C THR A 2 -1.47 10.05 -29.16
N ASN A 3 -0.29 10.58 -28.85
CA ASN A 3 0.61 10.01 -27.85
C ASN A 3 -0.03 10.15 -26.46
N ASN A 4 -0.59 9.07 -25.95
CA ASN A 4 -1.13 8.99 -24.60
C ASN A 4 0.04 9.02 -23.59
N LEU A 5 0.28 10.20 -23.01
CA LEU A 5 1.33 10.46 -22.00
C LEU A 5 1.15 9.64 -20.70
N TYR A 6 -0.04 9.06 -20.47
CA TYR A 6 -0.39 8.32 -19.25
C TYR A 6 -0.07 6.81 -19.27
N LEU A 7 0.52 6.29 -20.35
CA LEU A 7 0.89 4.87 -20.46
C LEU A 7 2.37 4.59 -20.14
N ASN A 8 3.10 5.57 -19.61
CA ASN A 8 4.50 5.40 -19.24
C ASN A 8 4.62 4.99 -17.75
N VAL A 9 4.14 3.79 -17.40
CA VAL A 9 4.61 3.08 -16.21
C VAL A 9 5.58 2.02 -16.70
N GLY A 10 6.66 2.50 -17.33
CA GLY A 10 7.80 1.69 -17.71
C GLY A 10 8.31 0.99 -16.47
N TYR A 11 8.16 -0.33 -16.48
CA TYR A 11 8.87 -1.24 -15.62
C TYR A 11 10.36 -1.04 -15.90
N LEU A 12 10.98 -0.12 -15.17
CA LEU A 12 12.43 -0.01 -15.12
C LEU A 12 12.91 -1.31 -14.46
N ASN A 13 13.28 -2.27 -15.31
CA ASN A 13 14.36 -3.17 -14.99
C ASN A 13 15.56 -2.28 -14.69
N ASP A 14 15.84 -2.07 -13.40
CA ASP A 14 17.06 -1.44 -12.96
C ASP A 14 18.22 -2.20 -13.61
N LYS A 15 19.10 -1.45 -14.28
CA LYS A 15 20.24 -1.96 -15.07
C LYS A 15 21.33 -2.63 -14.21
N ASP A 16 21.06 -2.88 -12.93
CA ASP A 16 22.04 -3.36 -11.94
C ASP A 16 21.84 -4.82 -11.50
N GLY A 17 21.04 -5.61 -12.22
CA GLY A 17 21.08 -7.08 -12.12
C GLY A 17 20.77 -7.69 -10.75
N LYS A 18 20.32 -6.91 -9.77
CA LYS A 18 19.76 -7.44 -8.53
C LYS A 18 18.27 -7.60 -8.75
N ALA A 19 17.86 -8.76 -9.26
CA ALA A 19 16.49 -9.20 -9.17
C ALA A 19 16.06 -9.07 -7.71
N GLN A 20 15.25 -8.06 -7.37
CA GLN A 20 14.56 -8.03 -6.09
C GLN A 20 13.85 -9.37 -5.99
N GLN A 21 14.22 -10.19 -5.00
CA GLN A 21 13.60 -11.51 -4.79
C GLN A 21 12.09 -11.33 -4.84
N GLU A 22 11.44 -11.94 -5.83
CA GLU A 22 10.00 -11.78 -6.03
C GLU A 22 9.27 -12.21 -4.76
N MET A 23 8.69 -11.23 -4.06
CA MET A 23 7.93 -11.51 -2.86
C MET A 23 6.57 -12.08 -3.25
N THR A 24 6.29 -13.34 -2.92
CA THR A 24 4.97 -13.93 -3.17
C THR A 24 3.89 -13.14 -2.44
N GLN A 25 2.71 -12.97 -3.06
CA GLN A 25 1.56 -12.27 -2.45
C GLN A 25 1.24 -12.75 -1.03
N LYS A 26 1.35 -14.07 -0.76
CA LYS A 26 1.16 -14.66 0.56
C LYS A 26 2.15 -14.14 1.60
N LYS A 27 3.43 -14.02 1.22
CA LYS A 27 4.50 -13.48 2.08
C LYS A 27 4.28 -11.99 2.35
N ALA A 28 3.93 -11.23 1.32
CA ALA A 28 3.58 -9.81 1.48
C ALA A 28 2.42 -9.60 2.46
N LEU A 29 1.39 -10.45 2.40
CA LEU A 29 0.26 -10.39 3.35
C LEU A 29 0.68 -10.73 4.78
N ALA A 30 1.51 -11.77 4.97
CA ALA A 30 1.99 -12.17 6.29
C ALA A 30 2.77 -11.02 6.95
N ILE A 31 3.74 -10.45 6.21
CA ILE A 31 4.54 -9.30 6.64
C ILE A 31 3.65 -8.09 6.93
N THR A 32 2.66 -7.82 6.08
CA THR A 32 1.73 -6.69 6.30
C THR A 32 0.98 -6.84 7.61
N LYS A 33 0.42 -8.03 7.90
CA LYS A 33 -0.34 -8.27 9.14
C LYS A 33 0.55 -8.15 10.37
N GLU A 34 1.76 -8.68 10.29
CA GLU A 34 2.75 -8.59 11.36
C GLU A 34 3.13 -7.14 11.65
N ARG A 35 3.47 -6.36 10.62
CA ARG A 35 3.82 -4.94 10.76
C ARG A 35 2.67 -4.10 11.32
N VAL A 36 1.44 -4.32 10.83
CA VAL A 36 0.25 -3.67 11.40
C VAL A 36 0.14 -3.95 12.90
N LYS A 37 0.36 -5.20 13.33
CA LYS A 37 0.35 -5.57 14.74
C LYS A 37 1.47 -4.89 15.53
N LEU A 38 2.70 -4.88 15.00
CA LEU A 38 3.86 -4.25 15.63
C LEU A 38 3.71 -2.72 15.78
N MET A 39 2.99 -2.08 14.87
CA MET A 39 2.64 -0.66 14.94
C MET A 39 1.46 -0.35 15.88
N GLY A 40 0.94 -1.37 16.59
CA GLY A 40 -0.16 -1.20 17.55
C GLY A 40 -1.56 -1.13 16.94
N TYR A 41 -1.71 -1.48 15.66
CA TYR A 41 -3.01 -1.49 14.99
C TYR A 41 -3.64 -2.89 15.01
N ASN A 42 -4.97 -2.94 15.12
CA ASN A 42 -5.70 -4.18 14.97
C ASN A 42 -6.12 -4.39 13.51
N TRP A 43 -5.73 -5.52 12.93
CA TRP A 43 -6.10 -5.90 11.56
C TRP A 43 -7.61 -5.93 11.32
N ASN A 44 -8.40 -6.31 12.32
CA ASN A 44 -9.86 -6.32 12.21
C ASN A 44 -10.46 -4.91 12.22
N GLU A 45 -9.81 -3.94 12.86
CA GLU A 45 -10.24 -2.55 12.81
C GLU A 45 -9.94 -1.90 11.46
N LEU A 46 -8.84 -2.28 10.81
CA LEU A 46 -8.56 -1.89 9.43
C LEU A 46 -9.63 -2.40 8.45
N LYS A 47 -10.28 -3.53 8.76
CA LYS A 47 -11.42 -4.06 8.00
C LYS A 47 -12.77 -3.42 8.34
N SER A 48 -12.83 -2.62 9.40
CA SER A 48 -14.08 -1.99 9.85
C SER A 48 -14.43 -0.79 8.98
N ALA A 49 -15.69 -0.36 9.03
CA ALA A 49 -16.13 0.87 8.36
C ALA A 49 -15.70 2.16 9.10
N LYS A 50 -15.06 2.06 10.29
CA LYS A 50 -14.65 3.22 11.09
C LYS A 50 -13.65 4.08 10.32
N ARG A 51 -13.82 5.40 10.32
CA ARG A 51 -13.00 6.35 9.53
C ARG A 51 -12.11 7.26 10.39
N HIS A 52 -11.76 6.85 11.60
CA HIS A 52 -10.78 7.59 12.40
C HIS A 52 -9.48 7.79 11.62
N ARG A 53 -8.88 8.99 11.73
CA ARG A 53 -7.72 9.40 10.93
C ARG A 53 -6.60 8.35 10.94
N HIS A 54 -6.18 7.91 12.12
CA HIS A 54 -5.13 6.90 12.28
C HIS A 54 -5.43 5.59 11.54
N LEU A 55 -6.67 5.08 11.57
CA LEU A 55 -7.06 3.87 10.83
C LEU A 55 -7.07 4.10 9.32
N THR A 56 -7.58 5.26 8.89
CA THR A 56 -7.62 5.63 7.47
C THR A 56 -6.21 5.76 6.90
N ASP A 57 -5.28 6.36 7.64
CA ASP A 57 -3.89 6.53 7.22
C ASP A 57 -3.16 5.18 7.16
N MET A 58 -3.40 4.30 8.15
CA MET A 58 -2.87 2.94 8.09
C MET A 58 -3.46 2.14 6.91
N ARG A 59 -4.75 2.31 6.55
CA ARG A 59 -5.32 1.69 5.32
C ARG A 59 -4.63 2.21 4.06
N LYS A 60 -4.33 3.51 3.98
CA LYS A 60 -3.56 4.08 2.85
C LYS A 60 -2.18 3.44 2.71
N VAL A 61 -1.48 3.27 3.83
CA VAL A 61 -0.19 2.58 3.90
C VAL A 61 -0.32 1.13 3.45
N VAL A 62 -1.26 0.37 4.00
CA VAL A 62 -1.47 -1.05 3.67
C VAL A 62 -1.88 -1.25 2.21
N CYS A 63 -2.83 -0.47 1.69
CA CYS A 63 -3.23 -0.52 0.29
C CYS A 63 -2.02 -0.26 -0.62
N SER A 64 -1.19 0.72 -0.27
CA SER A 64 -0.03 1.08 -1.06
C SER A 64 1.04 0.00 -1.03
N TYR A 65 1.35 -0.56 0.14
CA TYR A 65 2.31 -1.64 0.27
C TYR A 65 1.88 -2.90 -0.50
N LEU A 66 0.62 -3.31 -0.38
CA LEU A 66 0.11 -4.49 -1.09
C LEU A 66 0.13 -4.29 -2.61
N TYR A 67 -0.24 -3.09 -3.08
CA TYR A 67 -0.16 -2.74 -4.49
C TYR A 67 1.29 -2.79 -5.02
N ASP A 68 2.24 -2.23 -4.28
CA ASP A 68 3.68 -2.30 -4.62
C ASP A 68 4.17 -3.77 -4.69
N ASN A 69 3.56 -4.65 -3.90
CA ASN A 69 3.78 -6.10 -3.90
C ASN A 69 2.84 -6.87 -4.85
N ARG A 70 2.42 -6.23 -5.96
CA ARG A 70 1.68 -6.85 -7.07
C ARG A 70 0.29 -7.40 -6.71
N TRP A 71 -0.36 -6.84 -5.68
CA TRP A 71 -1.79 -7.09 -5.46
C TRP A 71 -2.65 -6.18 -6.34
N THR A 72 -3.76 -6.71 -6.84
CA THR A 72 -4.76 -5.93 -7.58
C THR A 72 -5.73 -5.20 -6.64
N PHE A 73 -6.31 -4.07 -7.06
CA PHE A 73 -7.29 -3.34 -6.24
C PHE A 73 -8.50 -4.18 -5.81
N PRO A 74 -9.08 -5.05 -6.67
CA PRO A 74 -10.15 -5.95 -6.23
C PRO A 74 -9.70 -6.92 -5.13
N GLN A 75 -8.48 -7.46 -5.22
CA GLN A 75 -7.93 -8.35 -4.17
C GLN A 75 -7.74 -7.60 -2.86
N ILE A 76 -7.21 -6.37 -2.91
CA ILE A 76 -7.02 -5.51 -1.73
C ILE A 76 -8.38 -5.15 -1.11
N GLY A 77 -9.35 -4.75 -1.92
CA GLY A 77 -10.71 -4.44 -1.47
C GLY A 77 -11.37 -5.63 -0.76
N LYS A 78 -11.31 -6.82 -1.38
CA LYS A 78 -11.80 -8.07 -0.76
C LYS A 78 -11.08 -8.36 0.55
N LEU A 79 -9.77 -8.15 0.62
CA LEU A 79 -8.97 -8.40 1.82
C LEU A 79 -9.35 -7.46 2.97
N LEU A 80 -9.55 -6.17 2.70
CA LEU A 80 -9.86 -5.15 3.70
C LEU A 80 -11.37 -4.90 3.87
N LYS A 81 -12.23 -5.72 3.25
CA LYS A 81 -13.70 -5.58 3.28
C LYS A 81 -14.18 -4.18 2.86
N MET A 82 -13.59 -3.66 1.78
CA MET A 82 -13.98 -2.38 1.17
C MET A 82 -14.16 -2.55 -0.35
N ASP A 83 -14.80 -1.58 -0.98
CA ASP A 83 -14.88 -1.58 -2.44
C ASP A 83 -13.50 -1.30 -3.08
N HIS A 84 -13.27 -1.85 -4.27
CA HIS A 84 -12.04 -1.66 -5.03
C HIS A 84 -11.77 -0.18 -5.34
N SER A 85 -12.80 0.65 -5.55
CA SER A 85 -12.65 2.10 -5.72
C SER A 85 -12.09 2.78 -4.48
N SER A 86 -12.40 2.27 -3.28
CA SER A 86 -11.85 2.78 -2.02
C SER A 86 -10.36 2.45 -1.90
N ALA A 87 -9.93 1.27 -2.37
CA ALA A 87 -8.51 0.91 -2.44
C ALA A 87 -7.75 1.81 -3.44
N ILE A 88 -8.34 2.12 -4.60
CA ILE A 88 -7.79 3.06 -5.58
C ILE A 88 -7.65 4.45 -4.95
N TYR A 89 -8.71 4.95 -4.32
CA TYR A 89 -8.71 6.24 -3.62
C TYR A 89 -7.59 6.30 -2.58
N HIS A 90 -7.48 5.27 -1.73
CA HIS A 90 -6.43 5.20 -0.72
C HIS A 90 -5.02 5.25 -1.30
N ARG A 91 -4.75 4.55 -2.41
CA ARG A 91 -3.45 4.62 -3.10
C ARG A 91 -3.17 6.00 -3.67
N ARG A 92 -4.16 6.62 -4.34
CA ARG A 92 -4.00 7.95 -4.91
C ARG A 92 -3.71 8.99 -3.82
N THR A 93 -4.53 9.02 -2.78
CA THR A 93 -4.36 9.95 -1.66
C THR A 93 -3.07 9.67 -0.89
N PHE A 94 -2.62 8.40 -0.79
CA PHE A 94 -1.32 8.09 -0.22
C PHE A 94 -0.18 8.76 -0.98
N ASN A 95 -0.17 8.66 -2.31
CA ASN A 95 0.87 9.27 -3.14
C ASN A 95 0.88 10.79 -3.03
N GLU A 96 -0.30 11.42 -2.97
CA GLU A 96 -0.45 12.86 -2.75
C GLU A 96 0.11 13.25 -1.36
N LEU A 97 -0.32 12.56 -0.30
CA LEU A 97 0.10 12.85 1.07
C LEU A 97 1.56 12.52 1.36
N LEU A 98 2.15 11.53 0.68
CA LEU A 98 3.56 11.18 0.86
C LEU A 98 4.49 12.35 0.50
N GLN A 99 4.04 13.27 -0.35
CA GLN A 99 4.81 14.45 -0.75
C GLN A 99 4.59 15.66 0.18
N THR A 100 3.49 15.69 0.93
CA THR A 100 3.02 16.90 1.61
C THR A 100 2.80 16.74 3.11
N ASP A 101 2.67 15.51 3.62
CA ASP A 101 2.33 15.22 5.03
C ASP A 101 3.45 14.40 5.69
N ASP A 102 4.20 15.04 6.59
CA ASP A 102 5.32 14.42 7.33
C ASP A 102 4.88 13.24 8.21
N GLN A 103 3.63 13.25 8.70
CA GLN A 103 3.12 12.13 9.51
C GLN A 103 2.96 10.88 8.64
N ILE A 104 2.46 11.05 7.41
CA ILE A 104 2.32 9.94 6.45
C ILE A 104 3.69 9.43 6.01
N GLN A 105 4.65 10.32 5.77
CA GLN A 105 6.03 9.94 5.45
C GLN A 105 6.66 9.12 6.58
N THR A 106 6.55 9.60 7.82
CA THR A 106 7.07 8.91 9.01
C THR A 106 6.41 7.54 9.17
N LEU A 107 5.07 7.49 9.04
CA LEU A 107 4.30 6.24 9.13
C LEU A 107 4.75 5.23 8.07
N TRP A 108 5.02 5.68 6.84
CA TRP A 108 5.48 4.82 5.76
C TRP A 108 6.88 4.28 5.97
N LEU A 109 7.81 5.14 6.40
CA LEU A 109 9.18 4.75 6.71
C LEU A 109 9.21 3.72 7.84
N GLN A 110 8.46 3.96 8.91
CA GLN A 110 8.29 2.99 9.99
C GLN A 110 7.72 1.67 9.46
N PHE A 111 6.63 1.72 8.69
CA PHE A 111 6.03 0.51 8.12
C PHE A 111 7.01 -0.31 7.27
N LYS A 112 7.88 0.34 6.49
CA LYS A 112 8.86 -0.35 5.63
C LYS A 112 10.04 -0.94 6.40
N ASN A 113 10.52 -0.23 7.41
CA ASN A 113 11.77 -0.53 8.10
C ASN A 113 11.60 -1.43 9.33
N ILE A 114 10.38 -1.77 9.71
CA ILE A 114 10.14 -2.79 10.75
C ILE A 114 10.73 -4.13 10.28
N GLN A 115 11.75 -4.58 11.01
CA GLN A 115 12.46 -5.85 10.90
C GLN A 115 12.00 -6.81 11.99
#